data_AF-A0AAT9HNU1-F1
#
_entry.id   AF-A0AAT9HNU1-F1
#
_cell.length_a   1.000
_cell.length_b   1.000
_cell.length_c   1.000
_cell.angle_alpha   90.00
_cell.angle_beta   90.00
_cell.angle_gamma   90.00
#
_symmetry.space_group_name_H-M   'P 1'
#
loop_
_entity.id
_entity.type
_entity.pdbx_description
1 polymer ?
#
loop_
_entity_poly.entity_id
_entity_poly.type
_entity_poly.pdbx_seq_one_letter_code
_entity_poly.pdbx_strand_id
1 'polypeptide(L)' 'MRLPVLTEEEMDPQQQELAARIAGRRGAVRGPFRVWLHSPEMCERAESSARSPGSTAVSPSG' A
#
# COMPACT_ATOMS: atom_id res chain seq x y z
N MET A 1 -11.40 -16.00 -3.64
CA MET A 1 -10.23 -15.85 -4.54
C MET A 1 -9.21 -14.95 -3.84
N ARG A 2 -7.94 -15.36 -3.73
CA ARG A 2 -6.85 -14.54 -3.18
C ARG A 2 -5.94 -14.14 -4.34
N LEU A 3 -5.76 -12.83 -4.55
CA LEU A 3 -4.82 -12.33 -5.55
C LEU A 3 -3.38 -12.67 -5.13
N PRO A 4 -2.50 -13.06 -6.07
CA PRO A 4 -1.10 -13.28 -5.78
C PRO A 4 -0.44 -11.97 -5.35
N VAL A 5 0.66 -12.10 -4.61
CA VAL A 5 1.50 -10.95 -4.28
C VAL A 5 2.40 -10.70 -5.48
N LEU A 6 2.36 -9.49 -6.03
CA LEU A 6 3.34 -9.07 -7.04
C LEU A 6 4.72 -8.94 -6.39
N THR A 7 5.68 -9.66 -6.96
CA THR A 7 7.11 -9.44 -6.74
C THR A 7 7.60 -8.23 -7.53
N GLU A 8 8.82 -7.76 -7.25
CA GLU A 8 9.40 -6.61 -7.95
C GLU A 8 9.58 -6.85 -9.45
N GLU A 9 9.87 -8.08 -9.84
CA GLU A 9 10.06 -8.53 -11.22
C GLU A 9 8.75 -8.62 -12.00
N GLU A 10 7.63 -8.86 -11.31
CA GLU A 10 6.29 -8.95 -11.90
C GLU A 10 5.62 -7.57 -12.06
N MET A 11 6.14 -6.55 -11.38
CA MET A 11 5.59 -5.21 -11.43
C MET A 11 6.05 -4.49 -12.71
N ASP A 12 5.10 -3.86 -13.39
CA ASP A 12 5.41 -2.87 -14.41
C ASP A 12 6.06 -1.60 -13.79
N PRO A 13 6.67 -0.73 -14.60
CA PRO A 13 7.34 0.47 -14.09
C PRO A 13 6.43 1.40 -13.25
N GLN A 14 5.15 1.49 -13.59
CA GLN A 14 4.19 2.33 -12.86
C GLN A 14 3.87 1.73 -11.48
N GLN A 15 3.70 0.41 -11.41
CA GLN A 15 3.50 -0.34 -10.17
C GLN A 15 4.74 -0.24 -9.27
N GLN A 16 5.94 -0.35 -9.84
CA GLN A 16 7.20 -0.19 -9.08
C GLN A 16 7.33 1.20 -8.48
N GLU A 17 7.08 2.25 -9.27
CA GLU A 17 7.12 3.63 -8.78
C GLU A 17 6.10 3.84 -7.64
N LEU A 18 4.89 3.32 -7.81
CA LEU A 18 3.85 3.44 -6.81
C LEU A 18 4.19 2.65 -5.53
N ALA A 19 4.73 1.44 -5.67
CA ALA A 19 5.20 0.62 -4.56
C ALA A 19 6.33 1.31 -3.77
N ALA A 20 7.31 1.88 -4.47
CA ALA A 20 8.40 2.65 -3.87
C ALA A 20 7.87 3.89 -3.13
N ARG A 21 6.93 4.63 -3.74
CA ARG A 21 6.30 5.81 -3.13
C ARG A 21 5.51 5.45 -1.87
N ILE A 22 4.75 4.36 -1.88
CA ILE A 22 4.02 3.84 -0.73
C ILE A 22 4.99 3.40 0.38
N ALA A 23 6.02 2.63 0.03
CA ALA A 23 7.03 2.17 0.97
C ALA A 23 7.78 3.34 1.60
N GLY A 24 8.16 4.36 0.81
CA GLY A 24 8.81 5.57 1.30
C GLY A 24 7.96 6.35 2.31
N ARG A 25 6.63 6.35 2.15
CA ARG A 25 5.72 7.03 3.09
C ARG A 25 5.31 6.19 4.30
N ARG A 26 5.26 4.87 4.17
CA ARG A 26 4.65 3.95 5.15
C ARG A 26 5.59 2.89 5.71
N GLY A 27 6.86 2.90 5.31
CA GLY A 27 7.89 1.92 5.66
C GLY A 27 7.86 0.64 4.83
N ALA A 28 6.69 0.21 4.32
CA ALA A 28 6.56 -0.94 3.43
C ALA A 28 5.21 -0.96 2.70
N VAL A 29 5.14 -1.69 1.59
CA VAL A 29 3.87 -2.05 0.95
C VAL A 29 3.20 -3.19 1.74
N ARG A 30 2.17 -2.87 2.52
CA ARG A 30 1.47 -3.80 3.41
C ARG A 30 -0.04 -3.77 3.19
N GLY A 31 -0.69 -4.86 3.61
CA GLY A 31 -2.15 -4.93 3.68
C GLY A 31 -2.82 -4.70 2.32
N PRO A 32 -3.88 -3.86 2.26
CA PRO A 32 -4.65 -3.62 1.04
C PRO A 32 -3.83 -3.12 -0.14
N PHE A 33 -2.73 -2.37 0.10
CA PHE A 33 -1.88 -1.87 -0.97
C PHE A 33 -1.26 -2.98 -1.83
N ARG A 34 -1.01 -4.17 -1.27
CA ARG A 34 -0.51 -5.32 -2.06
C ARG A 34 -1.54 -5.82 -3.06
N VAL A 35 -2.83 -5.66 -2.74
CA VAL A 35 -3.94 -6.02 -3.62
C VAL A 35 -4.17 -4.91 -4.64
N TRP A 36 -4.17 -3.66 -4.19
CA TRP A 36 -4.41 -2.52 -5.07
C TRP A 36 -3.30 -2.30 -6.09
N LEU A 37 -2.06 -2.76 -5.86
CA LEU A 37 -1.00 -2.69 -6.88
C LEU A 37 -1.36 -3.40 -8.20
N HIS A 38 -2.26 -4.38 -8.19
CA HIS A 38 -2.81 -4.98 -9.42
C HIS A 38 -3.63 -3.99 -10.26
N SER A 39 -3.98 -2.82 -9.72
CA SER A 39 -4.67 -1.71 -10.39
C SER A 39 -4.08 -0.36 -9.94
N PRO A 40 -3.05 0.15 -10.64
CA PRO A 40 -2.33 1.37 -10.26
C PRO A 40 -3.24 2.56 -9.96
N GLU A 41 -4.26 2.80 -10.78
CA GLU A 41 -5.21 3.91 -10.59
C GLU A 41 -5.98 3.81 -9.25
N MET A 42 -6.42 2.61 -8.89
CA MET A 42 -7.13 2.38 -7.62
C MET A 42 -6.19 2.54 -6.43
N CYS A 43 -4.96 2.03 -6.57
CA CYS A 43 -3.93 2.12 -5.55
C CYS A 43 -3.55 3.58 -5.26
N GLU A 44 -3.43 4.41 -6.30
CA GLU A 44 -3.16 5.84 -6.17
C GLU A 44 -4.28 6.58 -5.44
N ARG A 45 -5.54 6.30 -5.79
CA ARG A 45 -6.70 6.87 -5.09
C ARG A 45 -6.71 6.47 -3.61
N ALA A 46 -6.48 5.20 -3.32
CA ALA A 46 -6.49 4.70 -1.94
C ALA A 46 -5.33 5.24 -1.10
N GLU A 47 -4.16 5.44 -1.71
CA GLU A 47 -3.01 6.07 -1.08
C GLU A 47 -3.31 7.53 -0.69
N SER A 48 -3.96 8.27 -1.59
CA SER A 48 -4.41 9.65 -1.37
C SER A 48 -5.51 9.75 -0.29
N SER A 49 -6.47 8.81 -0.27
CA SER A 49 -7.59 8.82 0.69
C SER A 49 -7.22 8.34 2.10
N ALA A 50 -6.14 7.57 2.26
CA ALA A 50 -5.71 7.05 3.56
C ALA A 50 -5.15 8.12 4.52
N ARG A 51 -5.34 9.41 4.21
CA ARG A 51 -5.19 10.55 5.13
C ARG A 51 -6.49 10.78 5.90
N SER A 52 -6.83 9.85 6.81
CA SER A 52 -7.81 10.13 7.87
C SER A 52 -7.07 10.13 9.21
N PRO A 53 -6.96 11.27 9.92
CA PRO A 53 -6.32 11.34 11.22
C PRO A 53 -7.25 10.71 12.25
N GLY A 54 -7.08 9.42 12.53
CA GLY A 54 -8.00 8.74 13.44
C GLY A 54 -7.75 7.25 13.58
N SER A 55 -6.54 6.86 13.95
CA SER A 55 -6.36 5.57 14.62
C SER A 55 -5.32 5.78 15.71
N THR A 56 -5.82 6.27 16.84
CA THR A 56 -5.12 6.23 18.12
C THR A 56 -4.70 4.79 18.38
N ALA A 57 -3.41 4.51 18.26
CA ALA A 57 -2.83 3.35 18.88
C ALA A 57 -2.99 3.54 20.39
N VAL A 58 -4.06 2.96 20.96
CA VAL A 58 -4.12 2.68 22.38
C VAL A 58 -3.12 1.55 22.61
N SER A 59 -1.93 1.91 23.06
CA SER A 59 -0.99 0.96 23.65
C SER A 59 -1.63 0.37 24.91
N PRO A 60 -1.69 -0.96 25.08
CA PRO A 60 -2.12 -1.54 26.33
C PRO A 60 -0.94 -1.52 27.33
N SER A 61 -1.23 -0.96 28.49
CA SER A 61 -0.67 -1.31 29.82
C SER A 61 0.84 -1.24 30.05
N GLY A 62 1.19 -0.31 30.94
CA GLY A 62 2.37 -0.32 31.82
C GLY A 62 2.06 0.55 33.02
#